data_AF-A0A966KKH1-F1
#
_entry.id   AF-A0A966KKH1-F1
#
_cell.length_a   1.000
_cell.length_b   1.000
_cell.length_c   1.000
_cell.angle_alpha   90.00
_cell.angle_beta   90.00
_cell.angle_gamma   90.00
#
_symmetry.space_group_name_H-M   'P 1'
#
loop_
_entity.id
_entity.type
_entity.pdbx_description
1 polymer ?
#
loop_
_entity_poly.entity_id
_entity_poly.type
_entity_poly.pdbx_seq_one_letter_code
_entity_poly.pdbx_strand_id
1 'polypeptide(L)' 'KGFAFVEMDDSTEGKSAIDALNGNEIDGRAWKVNEAKPREKSRW' A
#
# COMPACT_ATOMS: atom_id res chain seq x y z
N LYS A 1 10.60 7.51 8.93
CA LYS A 1 10.44 7.01 7.55
C LYS A 1 9.32 5.97 7.59
N GLY A 2 8.07 6.38 7.40
CA GLY A 2 6.89 5.53 7.65
C GLY A 2 6.38 4.89 6.37
N PHE A 3 7.11 3.93 5.84
CA PHE A 3 6.70 3.16 4.66
C PHE A 3 6.90 1.68 4.99
N ALA A 4 5.91 0.87 4.64
CA ALA A 4 5.98 -0.57 4.74
C ALA A 4 5.48 -1.15 3.41
N PHE A 5 6.09 -2.25 2.99
CA PHE A 5 5.61 -3.06 1.88
C PHE A 5 5.07 -4.34 2.47
N VAL A 6 3.82 -4.66 2.14
CA VAL A 6 3.18 -5.92 2.52
C VAL A 6 2.95 -6.67 1.23
N GLU A 7 3.50 -7.87 1.16
CA GLU A 7 3.27 -8.81 0.07
C GLU A 7 2.11 -9.72 0.51
N MET A 8 1.04 -9.73 -0.27
CA MET A 8 -0.13 -10.58 -0.06
C MET A 8 -0.13 -11.62 -1.17
N ASP A 9 -0.36 -12.89 -0.84
CA ASP A 9 -0.46 -13.97 -1.83
C ASP A 9 -1.60 -13.75 -2.83
N ASP A 10 -2.69 -13.10 -2.40
CA ASP A 10 -3.85 -12.81 -3.22
C ASP A 10 -4.04 -11.31 -3.50
N SER A 11 -4.25 -11.00 -4.78
CA SER A 11 -4.47 -9.61 -5.24
C SER A 11 -5.80 -9.01 -4.74
N THR A 12 -6.79 -9.85 -4.46
CA THR A 12 -8.09 -9.45 -3.90
C THR A 12 -7.95 -9.03 -2.45
N GLU A 13 -7.20 -9.81 -1.65
CA GLU A 13 -6.91 -9.46 -0.25
C GLU A 13 -6.09 -8.16 -0.16
N GLY A 14 -5.13 -7.97 -1.07
CA GLY A 14 -4.39 -6.71 -1.18
C GLY A 14 -5.32 -5.52 -1.42
N LYS A 15 -6.28 -5.63 -2.35
CA LYS A 15 -7.27 -4.58 -2.61
C LYS A 15 -8.19 -4.31 -1.44
N SER A 16 -8.70 -5.34 -0.76
CA SER A 16 -9.55 -5.18 0.42
C SER A 16 -8.79 -4.51 1.57
N ALA A 17 -7.51 -4.86 1.78
CA ALA A 17 -6.66 -4.22 2.76
C ALA A 17 -6.37 -2.75 2.40
N ILE A 18 -6.14 -2.45 1.11
CA ILE A 18 -5.99 -1.08 0.63
C ILE A 18 -7.27 -0.29 0.91
N ASP A 19 -8.44 -0.79 0.53
CA ASP A 19 -9.70 -0.06 0.71
C ASP A 19 -10.01 0.20 2.19
N ALA A 20 -9.76 -0.79 3.05
CA ALA A 20 -10.00 -0.67 4.48
C ALA A 20 -8.98 0.22 5.22
N LEU A 21 -7.74 0.33 4.74
CA LEU A 21 -6.64 1.03 5.42
C LEU A 21 -6.24 2.36 4.76
N ASN A 22 -6.58 2.57 3.49
CA ASN A 22 -6.25 3.78 2.75
C ASN A 22 -7.12 4.95 3.21
N GLY A 23 -6.48 5.98 3.75
CA GLY A 23 -7.17 7.15 4.27
C GLY A 23 -7.52 7.05 5.75
N ASN A 24 -7.12 5.96 6.43
CA ASN A 24 -7.20 5.93 7.88
C ASN A 24 -6.23 6.94 8.50
N GLU A 25 -6.74 7.73 9.43
CA GLU A 25 -5.93 8.62 10.24
C GLU A 25 -5.48 7.86 11.48
N ILE A 26 -4.21 7.46 11.50
CA ILE A 26 -3.60 6.77 12.64
C ILE A 26 -2.58 7.72 13.24
N ASP A 27 -2.75 8.05 14.53
CA ASP A 27 -1.83 8.88 15.30
C ASP A 27 -1.73 10.33 14.76
N GLY A 28 -2.87 10.91 14.36
CA GLY A 28 -2.94 12.29 13.83
C GLY A 28 -2.27 12.46 12.46
N ARG A 29 -1.98 11.35 11.77
CA ARG A 29 -1.40 11.33 10.43
C ARG A 29 -2.27 10.50 9.52
N ALA A 30 -2.57 11.01 8.33
CA ALA A 30 -3.24 10.23 7.30
C ALA A 30 -2.29 9.16 6.74
N TRP A 31 -2.67 7.89 6.87
CA TRP A 31 -1.97 6.76 6.29
C TRP A 31 -2.54 6.49 4.90
N LYS A 32 -1.66 6.33 3.91
CA LYS A 32 -2.03 6.08 2.52
C LYS A 32 -1.55 4.69 2.12
N VAL A 33 -2.49 3.79 1.91
CA VAL A 33 -2.22 2.43 1.42
C VAL A 33 -2.65 2.41 -0.05
N ASN A 34 -1.79 1.95 -0.96
CA ASN A 34 -2.13 1.86 -2.37
C ASN A 34 -1.58 0.55 -2.92
N GLU A 35 -2.14 0.11 -4.04
CA GLU A 35 -1.59 -1.01 -4.79
C GLU A 35 -0.17 -0.66 -5.20
N ALA A 36 0.78 -1.50 -4.77
CA ALA A 36 2.18 -1.31 -5.08
C ALA A 36 2.36 -1.46 -6.59
N LYS A 37 2.45 -0.33 -7.31
CA LYS A 37 2.75 -0.37 -8.73
C LYS A 37 4.12 -1.02 -8.91
N PRO A 38 4.26 -2.05 -9.77
CA PRO A 38 5.56 -2.62 -10.06
C PRO A 38 6.46 -1.47 -10.50
N ARG A 39 7.59 -1.30 -9.80
CA ARG A 39 8.60 -0.32 -10.20
C ARG A 39 9.00 -0.69 -11.62
N GLU A 40 8.62 0.12 -12.61
CA GLU A 40 9.20 0.00 -13.94
C GLU A 40 10.70 0.00 -13.73
N LYS A 41 11.35 -1.12 -14.09
CA LYS A 41 12.80 -1.22 -14.10
C LYS A 41 13.27 -0.02 -14.91
N SER A 42 13.87 0.96 -14.24
CA SER A 42 14.62 2.02 -14.89
C SER A 42 15.71 1.31 -15.68
N ARG A 43 15.40 1.06 -16.95
CA ARG A 43 16.28 0.45 -17.94
C ARG A 43 17.26 1.56 -18.28
N TRP A 44 18.42 1.47 -17.64
CA TRP A 44 19.60 2.26 -17.95
C TRP A 44 20.02 2.06 -19.40
#